data_AF-A0A484KC86-F1
#
_entry.id   AF-A0A484KC86-F1
#
_cell.length_a   1.000
_cell.length_b   1.000
_cell.length_c   1.000
_cell.angle_alpha   90.00
_cell.angle_beta   90.00
_cell.angle_gamma   90.00
#
_symmetry.space_group_name_H-M   'P 1'
#
loop_
_entity.id
_entity.type
_entity.pdbx_description
1 polymer ?
#
loop_
_entity_poly.entity_id
_entity_poly.type
_entity_poly.pdbx_seq_one_letter_code
_entity_poly.pdbx_strand_id
1 'polypeptide(L)'
;MNQLTFRELCQQLEVKYGLKSSNRISVLEKVALFVFVLSKGASNRDTQERFQHSGETVSRIFKEVLKAMDGFSRDLIQPKDPEFKSIPPQIVNDDRYMPHFKV
;
A
#
# COMPACT_ATOMS: atom_id res chain seq x y z
N MET A 1 12.40 1.00 6.66
CA MET A 1 12.30 0.06 5.53
C MET A 1 13.69 -0.13 4.94
N ASN A 2 14.12 -1.37 4.71
CA ASN A 2 15.41 -1.64 4.06
C ASN A 2 15.32 -1.38 2.55
N GLN A 3 16.47 -1.29 1.87
CA GLN A 3 16.52 -0.92 0.45
C GLN A 3 15.90 -1.97 -0.48
N LEU A 4 16.06 -3.26 -0.17
CA LEU A 4 15.56 -4.36 -1.01
C LEU A 4 14.03 -4.39 -1.01
N THR A 5 13.41 -4.36 0.18
CA THR A 5 11.95 -4.33 0.33
C THR A 5 11.33 -3.12 -0.38
N PHE A 6 12.00 -1.96 -0.34
CA PHE A 6 11.51 -0.78 -1.05
C PHE A 6 11.54 -0.96 -2.57
N ARG A 7 12.61 -1.54 -3.11
CA ARG A 7 12.74 -1.80 -4.56
C ARG A 7 11.72 -2.84 -5.02
N GLU A 8 11.51 -3.90 -4.24
CA GLU A 8 10.49 -4.91 -4.51
C GLU A 8 9.08 -4.29 -4.53
N LEU A 9 8.75 -3.42 -3.57
CA LEU A 9 7.48 -2.70 -3.58
C LEU A 9 7.31 -1.88 -4.86
N CYS A 10 8.33 -1.09 -5.24
CA CYS A 10 8.28 -0.29 -6.48
C CYS A 10 8.04 -1.18 -7.71
N GLN A 11 8.77 -2.29 -7.83
CA GLN A 11 8.64 -3.23 -8.93
C GLN A 11 7.24 -3.88 -8.96
N GLN A 12 6.70 -4.29 -7.82
CA GLN A 12 5.37 -4.89 -7.76
C GLN A 12 4.28 -3.90 -8.19
N LEU A 13 4.32 -2.67 -7.67
CA LEU A 13 3.39 -1.61 -8.04
C LEU A 13 3.45 -1.30 -9.55
N GLU A 14 4.64 -1.37 -10.15
CA GLU A 14 4.83 -1.11 -11.56
C GLU A 14 4.35 -2.23 -12.49
N VAL A 15 4.70 -3.47 -12.14
CA VAL A 15 4.44 -4.63 -12.98
C VAL A 15 2.98 -5.08 -12.87
N LYS A 16 2.42 -5.07 -11.65
CA LYS A 16 1.09 -5.68 -11.37
C LYS A 16 -0.03 -4.68 -11.16
N TYR A 17 0.26 -3.50 -10.58
CA TYR A 17 -0.78 -2.58 -10.11
C TYR A 17 -0.87 -1.27 -10.92
N GLY A 18 -0.23 -1.24 -12.10
CA GLY A 18 -0.42 -0.18 -13.09
C GLY A 18 0.27 1.15 -12.76
N LEU A 19 1.12 1.22 -11.74
CA LEU A 19 1.92 2.42 -11.47
C LEU A 19 2.99 2.57 -12.56
N LYS A 20 3.00 3.69 -13.29
CA LYS A 20 3.97 3.91 -14.36
C LYS A 20 4.83 5.14 -14.10
N SER A 21 6.06 5.13 -14.58
CA SER A 21 6.86 6.34 -14.70
C SER A 21 6.19 7.33 -15.65
N SER A 22 6.42 8.62 -15.43
CA SER A 22 6.13 9.66 -16.42
C SER A 22 7.45 10.15 -17.05
N ASN A 23 7.36 11.03 -18.05
CA ASN A 23 8.53 11.59 -18.73
C ASN A 23 9.58 12.22 -17.79
N ARG A 24 9.17 12.68 -16.60
CA ARG A 24 10.04 13.39 -15.67
C ARG A 24 10.14 12.76 -14.28
N ILE A 25 9.32 11.75 -13.97
CA ILE A 25 9.18 11.22 -12.60
C ILE A 25 9.14 9.70 -12.65
N SER A 26 10.14 9.08 -12.02
CA SER A 26 10.28 7.62 -11.94
C SER A 26 9.25 7.00 -10.99
N VAL A 27 8.97 5.71 -11.14
CA VAL A 27 8.15 4.97 -10.15
C VAL A 27 8.77 5.05 -8.76
N LEU A 28 10.09 4.92 -8.65
CA LEU A 28 10.82 5.00 -7.40
C LEU A 28 10.55 6.32 -6.67
N GLU A 29 10.62 7.43 -7.40
CA GLU A 29 10.35 8.75 -6.84
C GLU A 29 8.89 8.91 -6.42
N LYS A 30 7.94 8.41 -7.23
CA LYS A 30 6.51 8.43 -6.87
C LYS A 30 6.25 7.70 -5.55
N VAL A 31 6.78 6.49 -5.40
CA VAL A 31 6.61 5.69 -4.18
C VAL A 31 7.36 6.32 -3.00
N ALA A 32 8.55 6.87 -3.23
CA ALA A 32 9.31 7.58 -2.18
C ALA A 32 8.54 8.79 -1.64
N LEU A 33 7.91 9.58 -2.52
CA LEU A 33 7.06 10.71 -2.15
C LEU A 33 5.88 10.24 -1.30
N PHE A 34 5.17 9.20 -1.74
CA PHE A 34 4.03 8.65 -1.00
C PHE A 34 4.42 8.16 0.40
N VAL A 35 5.52 7.40 0.51
CA VAL A 35 6.04 6.92 1.80
C VAL A 35 6.50 8.08 2.69
N PHE A 36 7.12 9.12 2.13
CA PHE A 36 7.51 10.31 2.88
C PHE A 36 6.30 11.01 3.51
N VAL A 37 5.24 11.23 2.73
CA VAL A 37 3.99 11.83 3.22
C VAL A 37 3.43 11.03 4.39
N LEU A 38 3.28 9.72 4.25
CA LEU A 38 2.71 8.87 5.30
C LEU A 38 3.62 8.73 6.53
N SER A 39 4.94 8.61 6.34
CA SER A 39 5.88 8.37 7.44
C SER A 39 6.05 9.60 8.34
N LYS A 40 5.83 10.80 7.81
CA LYS A 40 6.02 12.06 8.53
C LYS A 40 4.72 12.80 8.82
N GLY A 41 3.59 12.36 8.25
CA GLY A 41 2.37 13.16 8.20
C GLY A 41 2.62 14.49 7.46
N ALA A 42 3.47 14.47 6.44
CA ALA A 42 3.95 15.69 5.78
C ALA A 42 2.81 16.37 5.02
N SER A 43 2.74 17.70 5.09
CA SER A 43 1.79 18.46 4.29
C SER A 43 2.18 18.45 2.81
N ASN A 44 1.25 18.85 1.94
CA ASN A 44 1.57 19.05 0.53
C ASN A 44 2.72 20.07 0.39
N ARG A 45 2.73 21.14 1.19
CA ARG A 45 3.79 22.16 1.16
C ARG A 45 5.16 21.59 1.55
N ASP A 46 5.24 20.78 2.60
CA ASP A 46 6.51 20.15 3.03
C ASP A 46 7.04 19.19 1.96
N THR A 47 6.13 18.52 1.27
CA THR A 47 6.46 17.57 0.21
C THR A 47 6.93 18.28 -1.06
N GLN A 48 6.32 19.42 -1.41
CA GLN A 48 6.80 20.29 -2.48
C GLN A 48 8.23 20.76 -2.20
N GLU A 49 8.51 21.21 -0.98
CA GLU A 49 9.85 21.64 -0.58
C GLU A 49 10.85 20.49 -0.63
N ARG A 50 10.47 19.28 -0.20
CA ARG A 50 11.41 18.15 -0.17
C ARG A 50 11.73 17.59 -1.56
N PHE A 51 10.74 17.50 -2.44
CA PHE A 51 10.88 16.87 -3.76
C PHE A 51 10.98 17.87 -4.91
N GLN A 52 10.87 19.18 -4.62
CA GLN A 52 10.99 20.28 -5.58
C GLN A 52 10.01 20.16 -6.76
N HIS A 53 8.79 19.71 -6.47
CA HIS A 53 7.68 19.62 -7.42
C HIS A 53 6.55 20.57 -7.03
N SER A 54 5.70 20.94 -7.99
CA SER A 54 4.51 21.73 -7.70
C SER A 54 3.51 20.95 -6.85
N GLY A 55 2.68 21.65 -6.08
CA GLY A 55 1.68 21.01 -5.22
C GLY A 55 0.62 20.22 -5.98
N GLU A 56 0.34 20.61 -7.23
CA GLU A 56 -0.48 19.83 -8.16
C GLU A 56 0.19 18.49 -8.49
N THR A 57 1.49 18.51 -8.80
CA THR A 57 2.27 17.30 -9.11
C THR A 57 2.35 16.38 -7.90
N VAL A 58 2.59 16.92 -6.71
CA VAL A 58 2.58 16.16 -5.44
C VAL A 58 1.23 15.48 -5.24
N SER A 59 0.13 16.21 -5.38
CA SER A 59 -1.23 15.68 -5.21
C SER A 59 -1.55 14.57 -6.23
N ARG A 60 -1.17 14.76 -7.50
CA ARG A 60 -1.34 13.76 -8.55
C ARG A 60 -0.55 12.49 -8.26
N ILE A 61 0.73 12.60 -7.94
CA ILE A 61 1.58 11.45 -7.60
C ILE A 61 1.00 10.69 -6.41
N PHE A 62 0.61 11.40 -5.36
CA PHE A 62 0.04 10.77 -4.17
C PHE A 62 -1.20 9.94 -4.53
N LYS A 63 -2.10 10.47 -5.36
CA LYS A 63 -3.31 9.75 -5.81
C LYS A 63 -2.99 8.55 -6.70
N GLU A 64 -2.02 8.68 -7.61
CA GLU A 64 -1.60 7.58 -8.48
C GLU A 64 -1.05 6.40 -7.66
N VAL A 65 -0.17 6.69 -6.69
CA VAL A 65 0.40 5.65 -5.82
C VAL A 65 -0.67 5.08 -4.90
N LEU A 66 -1.57 5.91 -4.34
CA LEU A 66 -2.68 5.44 -3.51
C LEU A 66 -3.57 4.43 -4.25
N LYS A 67 -3.89 4.70 -5.52
CA LYS A 67 -4.68 3.77 -6.36
C LYS A 67 -3.97 2.44 -6.57
N ALA A 68 -2.67 2.47 -6.88
CA ALA A 68 -1.88 1.23 -7.03
C ALA A 68 -1.78 0.46 -5.69
N MET A 69 -1.61 1.19 -4.58
CA MET A 69 -1.56 0.63 -3.23
C MET A 69 -2.90 0.01 -2.79
N ASP A 70 -4.05 0.55 -3.21
CA ASP A 70 -5.37 -0.06 -2.96
C ASP A 70 -5.50 -1.43 -3.65
N GLY A 71 -5.01 -1.55 -4.89
CA GLY A 71 -4.95 -2.86 -5.56
C GLY A 71 -4.02 -3.83 -4.84
N PHE A 72 -2.81 -3.36 -4.51
CA PHE A 72 -1.82 -4.18 -3.79
C PHE A 72 -2.31 -4.64 -2.41
N SER A 73 -3.00 -3.77 -1.67
CA SER A 73 -3.49 -4.09 -0.33
C SER A 73 -4.57 -5.17 -0.33
N ARG A 74 -5.43 -5.22 -1.36
CA ARG A 74 -6.45 -6.27 -1.51
C ARG A 74 -5.84 -7.66 -1.70
N ASP A 75 -4.76 -7.74 -2.47
CA ASP A 75 -4.06 -9.00 -2.71
C ASP A 75 -3.18 -9.42 -1.53
N LEU A 76 -2.62 -8.43 -0.82
CA LEU A 76 -1.74 -8.68 0.33
C LEU A 76 -2.51 -8.98 1.62
N ILE A 77 -3.58 -8.22 1.89
CA ILE A 77 -4.35 -8.27 3.13
C ILE A 77 -5.64 -9.05 2.87
N GLN A 78 -5.48 -10.34 2.62
CA GLN A 78 -6.60 -11.26 2.45
C GLN A 78 -6.48 -12.48 3.39
N PRO A 79 -7.60 -13.09 3.81
CA PRO A 79 -7.58 -14.34 4.55
C PRO A 79 -6.86 -15.43 3.75
N LYS A 80 -6.16 -16.32 4.45
CA LYS A 80 -5.59 -17.53 3.82
C LYS A 80 -6.65 -18.45 3.25
N ASP A 81 -7.84 -18.42 3.83
CA ASP A 81 -9.03 -19.14 3.39
C ASP A 81 -10.07 -18.12 2.94
N PRO A 82 -10.11 -17.76 1.64
CA PRO A 82 -11.00 -16.72 1.12
C PRO A 82 -12.49 -17.11 1.21
N GLU A 83 -12.77 -18.41 1.23
CA GLU A 83 -14.13 -18.95 1.31
C GLU A 83 -14.55 -19.25 2.76
N PHE A 84 -13.65 -19.01 3.73
CA PHE A 84 -13.87 -19.27 5.16
C PHE A 84 -14.41 -20.68 5.43
N LYS A 85 -13.94 -21.68 4.68
CA LYS A 85 -14.35 -23.09 4.78
C LYS A 85 -13.89 -23.74 6.07
N SER A 86 -12.79 -23.26 6.64
CA SER A 86 -12.17 -23.79 7.84
C SER A 86 -12.15 -22.75 8.96
N ILE A 87 -12.52 -23.18 10.16
CA ILE A 87 -12.42 -22.35 11.36
C ILE A 87 -10.98 -22.48 11.88
N PRO A 88 -10.23 -21.37 12.05
CA PRO A 88 -8.89 -21.42 12.61
C PRO A 88 -8.85 -22.07 13.99
N PRO A 89 -7.82 -22.86 14.34
CA PRO A 89 -7.72 -23.52 15.66
C PRO A 89 -7.84 -22.55 16.85
N GLN A 90 -7.43 -21.30 16.67
CA GLN A 90 -7.53 -20.25 17.69
C GLN A 90 -8.98 -19.90 18.05
N ILE A 91 -9.90 -20.04 17.09
CA ILE A 91 -11.33 -19.84 17.29
C ILE A 91 -11.98 -21.14 17.76
N VAL A 92 -11.60 -22.28 17.16
CA VAL A 92 -12.13 -23.60 17.54
C VAL A 92 -11.95 -23.90 19.03
N ASN A 93 -10.79 -23.54 19.57
CA ASN A 93 -10.43 -23.83 20.96
C ASN A 93 -10.82 -22.71 21.94
N ASP A 94 -11.48 -21.64 21.49
CA ASP A 94 -11.95 -20.55 22.36
C ASP A 94 -13.47 -20.60 22.50
N ASP A 95 -13.93 -21.05 23.68
CA ASP A 95 -15.36 -21.17 24.00
C ASP A 95 -16.12 -19.84 23.93
N ARG A 96 -15.42 -18.68 23.98
CA ARG A 96 -16.06 -17.36 23.81
C ARG A 96 -16.38 -17.08 22.35
N TYR A 97 -15.54 -17.53 21.41
CA TYR A 97 -15.70 -17.22 20.00
C TYR A 97 -16.41 -18.33 19.22
N MET A 98 -16.14 -19.60 19.54
CA MET A 98 -16.70 -20.76 18.84
C MET A 98 -18.24 -20.77 18.69
N PRO A 99 -19.05 -20.33 19.69
CA PRO A 99 -20.50 -20.30 19.55
C PRO A 99 -21.01 -19.47 18.35
N HIS A 100 -20.25 -18.46 17.89
CA HIS A 100 -20.61 -17.62 16.75
C HIS A 100 -20.32 -18.27 15.39
N PHE A 101 -19.62 -19.40 15.37
CA PHE A 101 -19.22 -20.11 14.15
C PHE A 101 -19.88 -21.49 14.02
N LYS A 102 -20.80 -21.83 14.94
CA LYS A 102 -21.68 -22.99 14.81
C LYS A 102 -22.87 -22.59 13.94
N VAL A 103 -23.05 -23.26 12.80
CA VAL A 103 -24.26 -23.18 11.96
C VAL A 103 -25.35 -24.06 12.56
#